data_AF-A0A318I282-F1
#
_entry.id   AF-A0A318I282-F1
#
_cell.length_a   1.000
_cell.length_b   1.000
_cell.length_c   1.000
_cell.angle_alpha   90.00
_cell.angle_beta   90.00
_cell.angle_gamma   90.00
#
_symmetry.space_group_name_H-M   'P 1'
#
loop_
_entity.id
_entity.type
_entity.pdbx_description
1 polymer ?
#
loop_
_entity_poly.entity_id
_entity_poly.type
_entity_poly.pdbx_seq_one_letter_code
_entity_poly.pdbx_strand_id
1 'polypeptide(L)' 'MQQSITIRLVRRSFSIKAWLNEKSQIIKHWWLADSPTFTTLCGERFTRKEVVLMHVYAMAVLVACIVASWLEGGEL' A
#
# COMPACT_ATOMS: atom_id res chain seq x y z
N MET A 1 10.19 45.60 -31.62
CA MET A 1 11.12 45.04 -30.63
C MET A 1 10.55 43.72 -30.14
N GLN A 2 11.22 42.59 -30.37
CA GLN A 2 10.69 41.25 -30.10
C GLN A 2 11.48 40.64 -28.93
N GLN A 3 10.84 40.54 -27.76
CA GLN A 3 11.45 39.94 -26.57
C GLN A 3 11.26 38.43 -26.59
N SER A 4 12.34 37.68 -26.78
CA SER A 4 12.35 36.22 -26.68
C SER A 4 12.39 35.81 -25.20
N ILE A 5 11.25 35.32 -24.70
CA ILE A 5 11.15 34.77 -23.35
C ILE A 5 11.88 33.42 -23.36
N THR A 6 13.09 33.38 -22.80
CA THR A 6 13.86 32.14 -22.63
C THR A 6 13.32 31.41 -21.40
N ILE A 7 12.39 30.47 -21.62
CA ILE A 7 11.92 29.57 -20.57
C ILE A 7 13.08 28.63 -20.22
N ARG A 8 13.79 28.91 -19.13
CA ARG A 8 14.73 27.96 -18.54
C ARG A 8 13.91 26.82 -17.95
N LEU A 9 13.69 25.76 -18.73
CA LEU A 9 13.25 24.49 -18.18
C LEU A 9 14.29 24.06 -17.14
N VAL A 10 13.93 24.16 -15.87
CA VAL A 10 14.69 23.54 -14.78
C VAL A 10 14.66 22.04 -15.05
N ARG A 11 15.68 21.55 -15.76
CA ARG A 11 15.89 20.14 -16.01
C ARG A 11 16.39 19.53 -14.71
N ARG A 12 15.48 19.33 -13.75
CA ARG A 12 15.75 18.56 -12.54
C ARG A 12 16.24 17.20 -13.03
N SER A 13 17.47 16.82 -12.71
CA SER A 13 17.98 15.48 -12.98
C SER A 13 17.11 14.51 -12.17
N PHE A 14 16.07 13.97 -12.80
CA PHE A 14 15.17 13.04 -12.15
C PHE A 14 15.89 11.69 -12.01
N SER A 15 16.49 11.49 -10.84
CA SER A 15 17.03 10.19 -10.48
C SER A 15 15.87 9.30 -10.04
N ILE A 16 15.49 8.35 -10.89
CA ILE A 16 14.44 7.35 -10.61
C ILE A 16 14.72 6.65 -9.27
N LYS A 17 15.98 6.35 -8.97
CA LYS A 17 16.39 5.72 -7.71
C LYS A 17 16.11 6.59 -6.49
N ALA A 18 16.37 7.90 -6.58
CA ALA A 18 16.07 8.84 -5.50
C ALA A 18 14.56 8.98 -5.28
N TRP A 19 13.80 9.07 -6.37
CA TRP A 19 12.34 9.11 -6.32
C TRP A 19 11.72 7.84 -5.71
N LEU A 20 12.18 6.66 -6.13
CA LEU A 20 11.72 5.38 -5.56
C LEU A 20 12.04 5.27 -4.06
N ASN A 21 13.22 5.74 -3.64
CA ASN A 21 13.59 5.73 -2.23
C ASN A 21 12.68 6.65 -1.41
N GLU A 22 12.40 7.87 -1.89
CA GLU A 22 11.47 8.79 -1.24
C GLU A 22 10.07 8.17 -1.10
N LYS A 23 9.55 7.58 -2.18
CA LYS A 23 8.25 6.88 -2.15
C LYS A 23 8.26 5.68 -1.20
N SER A 24 9.33 4.90 -1.18
CA SER A 24 9.48 3.77 -0.26
C SER A 24 9.45 4.21 1.20
N GLN A 25 10.11 5.32 1.55
CA GLN A 25 10.07 5.87 2.92
C GLN A 25 8.66 6.32 3.31
N ILE A 26 7.94 7.00 2.40
CA ILE A 26 6.55 7.43 2.64
C ILE A 26 5.66 6.21 2.89
N ILE A 27 5.77 5.18 2.05
CA ILE A 27 4.99 3.93 2.21
C ILE A 27 5.35 3.25 3.52
N LYS A 28 6.64 3.14 3.86
CA LYS A 28 7.10 2.52 5.10
C LYS A 28 6.57 3.26 6.33
N HIS A 29 6.56 4.59 6.30
CA HIS A 29 6.01 5.40 7.38
C HIS A 29 4.50 5.21 7.51
N TRP A 30 3.78 5.20 6.38
CA TRP A 30 2.35 4.90 6.37
C TRP A 30 2.06 3.48 6.90
N TRP A 31 2.89 2.50 6.55
CA TRP A 31 2.73 1.10 6.93
C TRP A 31 2.89 0.86 8.44
N LEU A 32 3.84 1.57 9.05
CA LEU A 32 4.12 1.49 10.48
C LEU A 32 3.22 2.40 11.34
N ALA A 33 2.47 3.31 10.72
CA ALA A 33 1.57 4.20 11.44
C ALA A 33 0.38 3.45 12.05
N ASP A 34 -0.20 4.04 13.10
CA ASP A 34 -1.39 3.51 13.74
C ASP A 34 -2.61 3.54 12.79
N SER A 35 -3.49 2.56 12.99
CA SER A 35 -4.78 2.44 12.35
C SER A 35 -5.86 2.97 13.29
N PRO A 36 -6.30 4.24 13.15
CA PRO A 36 -7.26 4.83 14.08
C PRO A 36 -8.60 4.11 14.04
N THR A 37 -9.02 3.63 12.87
CA THR A 37 -10.29 2.91 12.69
C THR A 37 -10.30 1.61 13.48
N PHE A 38 -9.28 0.75 13.28
CA PHE A 38 -9.21 -0.54 13.99
C PHE A 38 -8.91 -0.36 15.46
N THR A 39 -8.11 0.64 15.81
CA THR A 39 -7.85 0.96 17.22
C THR A 39 -9.14 1.35 17.94
N THR A 40 -9.99 2.14 17.29
CA THR A 40 -11.30 2.53 17.85
C THR A 40 -12.25 1.35 17.94
N LEU A 41 -12.29 0.49 16.91
CA LEU A 41 -13.22 -0.65 16.87
C LEU A 41 -12.86 -1.75 17.87
N CYS A 42 -11.57 -2.03 18.05
CA CYS A 42 -11.10 -3.14 18.87
C CYS A 42 -10.70 -2.70 20.29
N GLY A 43 -10.58 -1.39 20.56
CA GLY A 43 -10.19 -0.85 21.87
C GLY A 43 -8.70 -1.01 22.21
N GLU A 44 -7.89 -1.50 21.28
CA GLU A 44 -6.46 -1.73 21.45
C GLU A 44 -5.68 -1.07 20.29
N ARG A 45 -4.43 -0.63 20.53
CA ARG A 45 -3.63 0.03 19.49
C ARG A 45 -3.19 -0.97 18.43
N PHE A 46 -3.67 -0.76 17.21
CA PHE A 46 -3.25 -1.52 16.03
C PHE A 46 -2.50 -0.63 15.04
N THR A 47 -1.38 -1.14 14.54
CA THR A 47 -0.68 -0.55 13.40
C THR A 47 -1.33 -0.99 12.09
N ARG A 48 -1.19 -0.19 11.03
CA ARG A 48 -1.76 -0.52 9.71
C ARG A 48 -1.19 -1.83 9.15
N LYS A 49 0.09 -2.13 9.42
CA LYS A 49 0.70 -3.41 9.06
C LYS A 49 -0.02 -4.63 9.67
N GLU A 50 -0.44 -4.54 10.93
CA GLU A 50 -1.09 -5.64 11.65
C GLU A 50 -2.49 -5.87 11.08
N VAL A 51 -3.21 -4.77 10.82
CA VAL A 51 -4.51 -4.82 10.16
C VAL A 51 -4.41 -5.46 8.79
N VAL A 52 -3.47 -5.02 7.94
CA VAL A 52 -3.30 -5.58 6.60
C VAL A 52 -2.91 -7.06 6.66
N LEU A 53 -2.03 -7.44 7.58
CA LEU A 53 -1.64 -8.85 7.76
C LEU A 53 -2.85 -9.72 8.11
N MET A 54 -3.71 -9.25 9.01
CA MET A 54 -4.93 -9.96 9.38
C MET A 54 -5.90 -10.11 8.20
N HIS A 55 -6.05 -9.09 7.36
CA HIS A 55 -6.90 -9.20 6.16
C HIS A 55 -6.32 -10.18 5.15
N VAL A 56 -5.00 -10.18 4.95
CA VAL A 56 -4.32 -11.14 4.06
C VAL A 56 -4.52 -12.56 4.57
N TYR A 57 -4.39 -12.78 5.88
CA TYR A 57 -4.63 -14.08 6.50
C TYR A 57 -6.09 -14.54 6.31
N ALA A 58 -7.06 -13.65 6.57
CA ALA A 58 -8.47 -13.96 6.36
C ALA A 58 -8.77 -14.32 4.89
N MET A 59 -8.23 -13.56 3.94
CA MET A 59 -8.36 -13.85 2.51
C MET A 59 -7.70 -15.19 2.14
N ALA A 60 -6.54 -15.50 2.71
CA ALA A 60 -5.87 -16.78 2.47
C ALA A 60 -6.71 -17.97 2.95
N VAL A 61 -7.34 -17.85 4.13
CA VAL A 61 -8.27 -18.86 4.65
C VAL A 61 -9.48 -19.00 3.74
N LEU A 62 -10.10 -17.90 3.32
CA LEU A 62 -11.24 -17.93 2.39
C LEU A 62 -10.87 -18.63 1.07
N VAL A 63 -9.72 -18.28 0.48
CA VAL A 63 -9.23 -18.93 -0.74
C VAL A 63 -8.97 -20.41 -0.50
N ALA A 64 -8.38 -20.80 0.64
CA ALA A 64 -8.16 -22.20 0.96
C ALA A 64 -9.48 -22.99 1.08
N CYS A 65 -10.49 -22.41 1.72
CA CYS A 65 -11.83 -23.00 1.80
C CYS A 65 -12.47 -23.16 0.41
N ILE A 66 -12.38 -22.13 -0.44
CA ILE A 66 -12.88 -22.20 -1.82
C ILE A 66 -12.19 -23.36 -2.55
N VAL A 67 -10.86 -23.43 -2.53
CA VAL A 67 -10.09 -24.49 -3.18
C VAL A 67 -10.45 -25.87 -2.63
N ALA A 68 -10.66 -26.00 -1.31
CA ALA A 68 -11.13 -27.24 -0.72
C ALA A 68 -12.50 -27.65 -1.27
N SER A 69 -13.47 -26.73 -1.31
CA SER A 69 -14.80 -26.99 -1.88
C SER A 69 -14.75 -27.41 -3.35
N TRP A 70 -13.87 -26.81 -4.16
CA TRP A 70 -13.64 -27.24 -5.54
C TRP A 70 -13.12 -28.68 -5.62
N LEU A 71 -12.14 -29.02 -4.78
CA LEU A 71 -11.50 -30.35 -4.78
C LEU A 71 -12.47 -31.45 -4.30
N GLU A 72 -13.41 -31.11 -3.42
CA GLU A 72 -14.47 -32.01 -2.94
C GLU A 72 -15.58 -32.23 -3.98
N GLY A 73 -15.50 -31.59 -5.16
CA GLY A 73 -16.45 -31.76 -6.26
C GLY A 73 -17.56 -30.72 -6.30
N GLY A 74 -17.43 -29.58 -5.61
CA GLY A 74 -18.37 -28.48 -5.68
C GLY A 74 -18.33 -27.75 -7.03
N GLU A 75 -19.49 -27.60 -7.68
CA GLU A 75 -19.69 -26.53 -8.66
C GLU A 75 -19.73 -25.21 -7.89
N LEU A 76 -18.82 -24.28 -8.19
CA LEU A 76 -18.86 -22.93 -7.62
C LEU A 76 -20.15 -22.18 -7.93
#